data_AF-A0A7J8XKM5-F1
#
_entry.id   AF-A0A7J8XKM5-F1
#
_cell.length_a   1.000
_cell.length_b   1.000
_cell.length_c   1.000
_cell.angle_alpha   90.00
_cell.angle_beta   90.00
_cell.angle_gamma   90.00
#
_symmetry.space_group_name_H-M   'P 1'
#
loop_
_entity.id
_entity.type
_entity.pdbx_description
1 polymer ?
#
loop_
_entity_poly.entity_id
_entity_poly.type
_entity_poly.pdbx_seq_one_letter_code
_entity_poly.pdbx_strand_id
1 'polypeptide(L)' 'IYIHYFFSYLIFSFILFYSNALNVTYDSRSIIIDGNHRIIFSGSIHYPRSTA' A
#
# COMPACT_ATOMS: atom_id res chain seq x y z
N ILE A 1 -3.13 -33.90 -8.20
CA ILE A 1 -3.39 -33.48 -6.80
C ILE A 1 -2.16 -32.82 -6.15
N TYR A 2 -1.04 -33.53 -5.95
CA TYR A 2 0.14 -32.96 -5.29
C TYR A 2 0.72 -31.71 -5.99
N ILE A 3 0.75 -31.71 -7.32
CA ILE A 3 1.22 -30.55 -8.11
C ILE A 3 0.36 -29.29 -7.89
N HIS A 4 -0.95 -29.46 -7.69
CA HIS A 4 -1.86 -28.34 -7.47
C HIS A 4 -1.68 -27.77 -6.07
N TYR A 5 -1.51 -28.62 -5.05
CA TYR A 5 -1.19 -28.16 -3.70
C TYR A 5 0.15 -27.42 -3.65
N PHE A 6 1.16 -27.92 -4.35
CA PHE A 6 2.46 -27.26 -4.47
C PHE A 6 2.33 -25.85 -5.07
N PHE A 7 1.59 -25.71 -6.18
CA PHE A 7 1.39 -24.42 -6.82
C PHE A 7 0.57 -23.46 -5.94
N SER A 8 -0.45 -23.97 -5.23
CA SER A 8 -1.24 -23.16 -4.29
C SER A 8 -0.40 -22.62 -3.13
N TYR A 9 0.53 -23.42 -2.60
CA TYR A 9 1.44 -23.00 -1.53
C TYR A 9 2.44 -21.94 -2.01
N LEU A 10 2.95 -22.09 -3.24
CA LEU A 10 3.83 -21.10 -3.86
C LEU A 10 3.12 -19.74 -3.97
N ILE A 11 1.90 -19.73 -4.53
CA ILE A 11 1.12 -18.50 -4.71
C ILE A 11 0.83 -17.85 -3.34
N PHE A 12 0.40 -18.63 -2.36
CA PHE A 12 0.11 -18.11 -1.01
C PHE A 12 1.34 -17.50 -0.34
N SER A 13 2.48 -18.19 -0.39
CA SER A 13 3.76 -17.68 0.12
C SER A 13 4.17 -16.35 -0.54
N PHE A 14 3.96 -16.24 -1.86
CA PHE A 14 4.29 -15.04 -2.62
C PHE A 14 3.39 -13.85 -2.24
N ILE A 15 2.09 -14.08 -2.03
CA ILE A 15 1.14 -13.05 -1.58
C ILE A 15 1.52 -12.53 -0.19
N LEU A 16 1.89 -13.43 0.73
CA LEU A 16 2.34 -13.05 2.07
C LEU A 16 3.64 -12.23 2.06
N PHE A 17 4.55 -12.50 1.12
CA PHE A 17 5.80 -11.75 1.00
C PHE A 17 5.59 -10.34 0.41
N TYR A 18 4.58 -10.15 -0.43
CA TYR A 18 4.31 -8.86 -1.08
C TYR A 18 3.45 -7.90 -0.24
N SER A 19 2.87 -8.35 0.88
CA SER A 19 2.07 -7.49 1.76
C SER A 19 2.97 -6.56 2.59
N ASN A 20 3.34 -5.43 2.00
CA ASN A 20 4.05 -4.36 2.70
C ASN A 20 3.07 -3.24 3.09
N ALA A 21 3.15 -2.77 4.33
CA ALA A 21 2.44 -1.57 4.74
C ALA A 21 3.15 -0.33 4.17
N LEU A 22 2.38 0.68 3.75
CA LEU A 22 2.94 1.98 3.39
C LEU A 22 3.68 2.58 4.59
N ASN A 23 4.96 2.91 4.41
CA ASN A 23 5.72 3.58 5.46
C ASN A 23 5.59 5.09 5.26
N VAL A 24 4.95 5.75 6.23
CA VAL A 24 4.71 7.19 6.20
C VAL A 24 5.31 7.82 7.45
N THR A 25 6.30 8.69 7.25
CA THR A 25 6.92 9.50 8.29
C THR A 25 7.07 10.94 7.81
N TYR A 26 7.73 11.79 8.59
CA TYR A 26 7.99 13.18 8.22
C TYR A 26 9.27 13.68 8.88
N ASP A 27 9.87 14.69 8.29
CA ASP A 27 10.93 15.50 8.90
C ASP A 27 10.58 16.99 8.84
N SER A 28 11.54 17.87 9.11
CA SER A 28 11.32 19.32 9.04
C SER A 28 11.05 19.84 7.62
N ARG A 29 11.31 19.05 6.59
CA ARG A 29 11.22 19.46 5.19
C ARG A 29 9.95 18.96 4.51
N SER A 30 9.57 17.69 4.69
CA SER A 30 8.40 17.13 4.03
C SER A 30 7.91 15.80 4.63
N ILE A 31 6.78 15.32 4.09
CA ILE A 31 6.28 13.97 4.32
C ILE A 31 7.16 12.99 3.54
N ILE A 32 7.55 11.90 4.18
CA ILE A 32 8.36 10.83 3.63
C ILE A 32 7.46 9.62 3.42
N ILE A 33 7.28 9.19 2.16
CA ILE A 33 6.48 8.01 1.80
C ILE A 33 7.41 7.01 1.12
N ASP A 34 7.52 5.83 1.72
CA ASP A 34 8.43 4.75 1.31
C ASP A 34 9.89 5.24 1.17
N GLY A 35 10.36 5.96 2.20
CA GLY A 35 11.73 6.49 2.27
C GLY A 35 12.00 7.71 1.36
N ASN A 36 11.01 8.18 0.61
CA ASN A 36 11.17 9.29 -0.32
C ASN A 36 10.42 10.55 0.13
N HIS A 37 11.09 11.70 0.13
CA HIS A 37 10.48 13.01 0.38
C HIS A 37 9.46 13.35 -0.71
N ARG A 38 8.22 13.68 -0.33
CA ARG A 38 7.15 14.02 -1.27
C ARG A 38 6.52 15.37 -0.93
N ILE A 39 6.23 16.15 -1.98
CA ILE A 39 5.36 17.32 -1.90
C ILE A 39 3.97 16.85 -2.32
N ILE A 40 3.00 16.94 -1.41
CA ILE A 40 1.64 16.44 -1.64
C ILE A 40 0.74 17.60 -2.04
N PHE A 41 0.14 17.51 -3.24
CA PHE A 41 -1.00 18.32 -3.61
C PHE A 41 -2.27 17.58 -3.22
N SER A 42 -3.03 18.12 -2.27
CA SER A 42 -4.26 17.51 -1.75
C SER A 42 -5.46 18.43 -1.96
N GLY A 43 -6.63 17.83 -2.20
CA GLY A 43 -7.90 18.52 -2.32
C GLY A 43 -8.90 18.00 -1.29
N SER A 44 -9.74 18.88 -0.76
CA SER A 44 -10.80 18.48 0.17
C SER A 44 -12.02 17.96 -0.57
N ILE A 45 -12.51 16.77 -0.21
CA ILE A 45 -13.81 16.26 -0.64
C ILE A 45 -14.67 16.04 0.60
N HIS A 46 -15.82 16.69 0.64
CA HIS A 46 -16.77 16.52 1.73
C HIS A 46 -17.77 15.42 1.37
N TYR A 47 -17.54 14.21 1.87
CA TYR A 47 -18.28 13.00 1.49
C TYR A 47 -19.82 13.11 1.55
N PRO A 48 -20.45 13.79 2.54
CA PRO A 48 -21.91 13.99 2.54
C PRO A 48 -22.46 14.77 1.35
N ARG A 49 -21.61 15.52 0.63
CA ARG A 49 -21.98 16.34 -0.54
C ARG A 49 -21.64 15.64 -1.87
N SER A 50 -21.19 14.40 -1.84
CA SER A 50 -20.79 13.65 -3.02
C SER A 50 -21.54 12.32 -3.07
N THR A 51 -22.18 12.05 -4.20
CA THR A 51 -22.81 10.75 -4.49
C THR A 51 -21.83 9.88 -5.28
N ALA A 52 -21.91 8.57 -5.11
CA ALA A 52 -21.16 7.59 -5.90
C ALA A 52 -21.69 7.51 -7.34
#